data_AF-A0A938IFZ0-F1
#
_entry.id   AF-A0A938IFZ0-F1
#
_cell.length_a   1.000
_cell.length_b   1.000
_cell.length_c   1.000
_cell.angle_alpha   90.00
_cell.angle_beta   90.00
_cell.angle_gamma   90.00
#
_symmetry.space_group_name_H-M   'P 1'
#
loop_
_entity.id
_entity.type
_entity.pdbx_description
1 polymer ?
#
loop_
_entity_poly.entity_id
_entity_poly.type
_entity_poly.pdbx_seq_one_letter_code
_entity_poly.pdbx_strand_id
1 'polypeptide(L)'
;MKTESQNSTEKRGYRRRSDEERLSALQRKLEEAQQRLKQREARKEMAKHVPNLATLKIPRLTKHLREFADFARTHGRLDYYNSTIAFVAMMDRLYHEDMQDPNEDAVSEDDE
;
A
#
# COMPACT_ATOMS: atom_id res chain seq x y z
N MET A 1 55.88 -2.93 -36.28
CA MET A 1 54.78 -2.78 -35.30
C MET A 1 54.09 -1.44 -35.54
N LYS A 2 52.89 -1.46 -36.11
CA LYS A 2 51.99 -0.30 -36.19
C LYS A 2 50.59 -0.84 -35.88
N THR A 3 50.05 -0.49 -34.72
CA THR A 3 48.69 -0.84 -34.31
C THR A 3 47.82 0.39 -34.54
N GLU A 4 47.00 0.35 -35.60
CA GLU A 4 45.93 1.30 -35.83
C GLU A 4 44.83 1.07 -34.80
N SER A 5 44.67 2.03 -33.89
CA SER A 5 43.58 2.04 -32.90
C SER A 5 42.35 2.66 -33.56
N GLN A 6 41.46 1.83 -34.11
CA GLN A 6 40.14 2.27 -34.56
C GLN A 6 39.25 2.55 -33.35
N ASN A 7 39.06 3.82 -33.02
CA ASN A 7 38.03 4.29 -32.09
C ASN A 7 36.66 4.21 -32.77
N SER A 8 35.93 3.10 -32.59
CA SER A 8 34.51 3.04 -32.92
C SER A 8 33.68 3.61 -31.78
N THR A 9 33.44 4.92 -31.79
CA THR A 9 32.36 5.54 -31.00
C THR A 9 31.01 5.02 -31.52
N GLU A 10 30.53 3.93 -30.93
CA GLU A 10 29.17 3.42 -31.13
C GLU A 10 28.17 4.48 -30.64
N LYS A 11 27.64 5.27 -31.58
CA LYS A 11 26.51 6.17 -31.30
C LYS A 11 25.32 5.28 -30.92
N ARG A 12 24.88 5.33 -29.66
CA ARG A 12 23.62 4.72 -29.19
C ARG A 12 22.48 5.24 -30.08
N GLY A 13 22.03 4.42 -31.02
CA GLY A 13 20.89 4.74 -31.87
C GLY A 13 19.64 4.85 -31.02
N TYR A 14 19.13 6.07 -30.86
CA TYR A 14 17.88 6.30 -30.15
C TYR A 14 16.72 5.80 -31.01
N ARG A 15 16.21 4.60 -30.74
CA ARG A 15 15.02 4.07 -31.41
C ARG A 15 13.81 4.87 -30.90
N ARG A 16 13.29 5.79 -31.71
CA ARG A 16 12.00 6.42 -31.43
C ARG A 16 10.95 5.31 -31.38
N ARG A 17 10.31 5.16 -30.22
CA ARG A 17 9.17 4.23 -30.05
C ARG A 17 8.15 4.51 -31.15
N SER A 18 7.74 3.46 -31.87
CA SER A 18 6.69 3.58 -32.87
C SER A 18 5.38 4.01 -32.20
N ASP A 19 4.47 4.62 -32.95
CA ASP A 19 3.18 5.05 -32.40
C ASP A 19 2.39 3.86 -31.83
N GLU A 20 2.61 2.66 -32.38
CA GLU A 20 2.03 1.40 -31.95
C GLU A 20 2.61 0.90 -30.61
N GLU A 21 3.92 1.07 -30.39
CA GLU A 21 4.56 0.82 -29.09
C GLU A 21 4.08 1.81 -28.00
N ARG A 22 3.71 3.04 -28.38
CA ARG A 22 3.11 4.00 -27.45
C ARG A 22 1.68 3.65 -27.11
N LEU A 23 0.89 3.26 -28.12
CA LEU A 23 -0.50 2.84 -27.95
C LEU A 23 -0.62 1.64 -27.02
N SER A 24 0.19 0.60 -27.24
CA SER A 24 0.22 -0.59 -26.37
C SER A 24 0.64 -0.26 -24.94
N ALA A 25 1.64 0.60 -24.74
CA ALA A 25 2.02 1.05 -23.40
C ALA A 25 0.92 1.85 -22.69
N LEU A 26 0.18 2.68 -23.43
CA LEU A 26 -0.96 3.44 -22.89
C LEU A 26 -2.15 2.52 -22.57
N GLN A 27 -2.46 1.55 -23.43
CA GLN A 27 -3.50 0.55 -23.17
C GLN A 27 -3.19 -0.25 -21.90
N ARG A 28 -1.95 -0.69 -21.74
CA ARG A 28 -1.54 -1.40 -20.52
C ARG A 28 -1.71 -0.56 -19.26
N LYS A 29 -1.35 0.73 -19.30
CA LYS A 29 -1.59 1.65 -18.17
C LYS A 29 -3.07 1.83 -17.87
N LEU A 30 -3.91 1.86 -18.91
CA LEU A 30 -5.35 1.99 -18.79
C LEU A 30 -5.95 0.73 -18.14
N GLU A 31 -5.51 -0.46 -18.55
CA GLU A 31 -5.89 -1.72 -17.92
C GLU A 31 -5.46 -1.80 -16.45
N GLU A 32 -4.22 -1.41 -16.13
CA GLU A 32 -3.73 -1.36 -14.74
C GLU A 32 -4.56 -0.39 -13.88
N ALA A 33 -4.93 0.78 -14.43
CA ALA A 33 -5.78 1.75 -13.74
C ALA A 33 -7.21 1.21 -13.54
N GLN A 34 -7.79 0.55 -14.55
CA GLN A 34 -9.11 -0.08 -14.43
C GLN A 34 -9.12 -1.22 -13.42
N GLN A 35 -8.07 -2.04 -13.36
CA GLN A 35 -7.95 -3.10 -12.36
C GLN A 35 -7.87 -2.51 -10.94
N ARG A 36 -7.11 -1.43 -10.74
CA ARG A 36 -7.05 -0.73 -9.45
C ARG A 36 -8.41 -0.18 -9.02
N LEU A 37 -9.17 0.40 -9.94
CA LEU A 37 -10.53 0.88 -9.67
C LEU A 37 -11.47 -0.25 -9.25
N LYS A 38 -11.48 -1.36 -10.00
CA LYS A 38 -12.30 -2.54 -9.67
C LYS A 38 -11.96 -3.11 -8.29
N GLN A 39 -10.69 -3.19 -7.95
CA GLN A 39 -10.27 -3.62 -6.61
C GLN A 39 -10.71 -2.65 -5.51
N ARG A 40 -10.68 -1.34 -5.77
CA ARG A 40 -11.16 -0.31 -4.83
C ARG A 40 -12.67 -0.40 -4.64
N GLU A 41 -13.44 -0.59 -5.70
CA GLU A 41 -14.89 -0.77 -5.63
C GLU A 41 -15.28 -2.04 -4.88
N ALA A 42 -14.62 -3.17 -5.17
CA ALA A 42 -14.84 -4.42 -4.45
C ALA A 42 -14.56 -4.28 -2.94
N ARG A 43 -13.49 -3.56 -2.56
CA ARG A 43 -13.20 -3.25 -1.14
C ARG A 43 -14.29 -2.38 -0.51
N LYS A 44 -14.78 -1.35 -1.22
CA LYS A 44 -15.88 -0.49 -0.75
C LYS A 44 -17.19 -1.27 -0.58
N GLU A 45 -17.50 -2.19 -1.48
CA GLU A 45 -18.69 -3.05 -1.35
C GLU A 45 -18.58 -4.02 -0.18
N MET A 46 -17.42 -4.65 0.03
CA MET A 46 -17.20 -5.48 1.21
C MET A 46 -17.33 -4.65 2.51
N ALA A 47 -16.80 -3.43 2.52
CA ALA A 47 -16.89 -2.54 3.68
C ALA A 47 -18.33 -2.13 4.03
N LYS A 48 -19.28 -2.12 3.09
CA LYS A 48 -20.72 -1.88 3.37
C LYS A 48 -21.36 -3.01 4.18
N HIS A 49 -20.85 -4.23 4.05
CA HIS A 49 -21.37 -5.41 4.74
C HIS A 49 -20.64 -5.72 6.05
N VAL A 50 -19.45 -5.16 6.25
CA VAL A 50 -18.72 -5.24 7.51
C VAL A 50 -19.29 -4.21 8.48
N PRO A 51 -19.63 -4.58 9.74
CA PRO A 51 -20.08 -3.61 10.73
C PRO A 51 -19.02 -2.51 10.87
N ASN A 52 -19.46 -1.27 10.67
CA ASN A 52 -18.63 -0.06 10.65
C ASN A 52 -17.58 -0.10 11.78
N LEU A 53 -16.28 0.04 11.48
CA LEU A 53 -15.19 -0.17 12.46
C LEU A 53 -15.35 0.69 13.72
N ALA A 54 -15.97 1.87 13.61
CA ALA A 54 -16.30 2.73 14.74
C ALA A 54 -17.31 2.09 15.73
N THR A 55 -18.20 1.23 15.25
CA THR A 55 -19.17 0.48 16.08
C THR A 55 -18.54 -0.72 16.78
N LEU A 56 -17.37 -1.19 16.33
CA LEU A 56 -16.66 -2.34 16.88
C LEU A 56 -15.92 -2.05 18.20
N LYS A 57 -16.01 -0.83 18.76
CA LYS A 57 -15.35 -0.44 20.04
C LYS A 57 -13.86 -0.82 20.09
N ILE A 58 -13.18 -0.77 18.95
CA ILE A 58 -11.77 -1.20 18.77
C ILE A 58 -10.83 -0.57 19.81
N PRO A 59 -10.92 0.73 20.14
CA PRO A 59 -10.04 1.33 21.16
C PRO A 59 -10.21 0.70 22.56
N ARG A 60 -11.42 0.22 22.88
CA ARG A 60 -11.64 -0.50 24.15
C ARG A 60 -11.06 -1.90 24.09
N LEU A 61 -11.21 -2.59 22.96
CA LEU A 61 -10.66 -3.93 22.75
C LEU A 61 -9.13 -3.92 22.81
N THR A 62 -8.47 -2.98 22.12
CA THR A 62 -7.01 -2.85 22.12
C THR A 62 -6.47 -2.57 23.52
N LYS A 63 -7.18 -1.78 24.34
CA LYS A 63 -6.83 -1.58 25.75
C LYS A 63 -6.81 -2.90 26.54
N HIS A 64 -7.87 -3.71 26.44
CA HIS A 64 -7.95 -5.01 27.15
C HIS A 64 -6.89 -6.00 26.65
N LEU A 65 -6.58 -5.99 25.35
CA LEU A 65 -5.53 -6.84 24.79
C LEU A 65 -4.14 -6.46 25.29
N ARG A 66 -3.87 -5.16 25.48
CA ARG A 66 -2.61 -4.69 26.08
C ARG A 66 -2.52 -5.13 27.55
N GLU A 67 -3.60 -4.97 28.32
CA GLU A 67 -3.67 -5.46 29.71
C GLU A 67 -3.45 -6.97 29.79
N PHE A 68 -4.05 -7.75 28.87
CA PHE A 68 -3.82 -9.19 28.78
C PHE A 68 -2.38 -9.54 28.41
N ALA A 69 -1.77 -8.81 27.49
CA ALA A 69 -0.37 -9.01 27.12
C ALA A 69 0.53 -8.81 28.36
N ASP A 70 0.35 -7.72 29.10
CA ASP A 70 1.10 -7.45 30.33
C ASP A 70 0.86 -8.53 31.39
N PHE A 71 -0.37 -9.01 31.52
CA PHE A 71 -0.69 -10.17 32.37
C PHE A 71 0.05 -11.44 31.92
N ALA A 72 0.07 -11.76 30.63
CA ALA A 72 0.79 -12.92 30.10
C ALA A 72 2.30 -12.81 30.35
N ARG A 73 2.87 -11.60 30.18
CA ARG A 73 4.28 -11.33 30.44
C ARG A 73 4.65 -11.55 31.90
N THR A 74 3.82 -11.09 32.83
CA THR A 74 4.05 -11.28 34.29
C THR A 74 3.98 -12.74 34.72
N HIS A 75 3.20 -13.57 34.01
CA HIS A 75 3.09 -15.02 34.27
C HIS A 75 4.09 -15.87 33.46
N GLY A 76 5.08 -15.25 32.81
CA GLY A 76 6.12 -15.94 32.05
C GLY A 76 5.66 -16.52 30.71
N ARG A 77 4.45 -16.18 30.24
CA ARG A 77 3.90 -16.61 28.95
C ARG A 77 4.23 -15.60 27.85
N LEU A 78 5.51 -15.57 27.48
CA LEU A 78 6.01 -14.67 26.42
C LEU A 78 5.41 -14.99 25.04
N ASP A 79 5.02 -16.24 24.81
CA ASP A 79 4.27 -16.71 23.63
C ASP A 79 2.97 -15.92 23.43
N TYR A 80 2.18 -15.80 24.49
CA TYR A 80 0.94 -15.04 24.47
C TYR A 80 1.18 -13.54 24.41
N TYR A 81 2.20 -13.02 25.10
CA TYR A 81 2.58 -11.61 25.01
C TYR A 81 2.91 -11.21 23.55
N ASN A 82 3.81 -11.96 22.91
CA ASN A 82 4.29 -11.64 21.57
C ASN A 82 3.16 -11.72 20.53
N SER A 83 2.34 -12.77 20.60
CA SER A 83 1.20 -12.94 19.69
C SER A 83 0.14 -11.85 19.88
N THR A 84 -0.15 -11.49 21.13
CA THR A 84 -1.14 -10.44 21.44
C THR A 84 -0.66 -9.06 20.99
N ILE A 85 0.59 -8.70 21.26
CA ILE A 85 1.17 -7.41 20.83
C ILE A 85 1.23 -7.32 19.30
N ALA A 86 1.61 -8.40 18.61
CA ALA A 86 1.59 -8.44 17.14
C ALA A 86 0.18 -8.23 16.58
N PHE A 87 -0.84 -8.84 17.20
CA PHE A 87 -2.23 -8.66 16.82
C PHE A 87 -2.72 -7.22 17.06
N VAL A 88 -2.38 -6.62 18.20
CA VAL A 88 -2.70 -5.22 18.50
C VAL A 88 -2.08 -4.27 17.47
N ALA A 89 -0.82 -4.49 17.08
CA ALA A 89 -0.16 -3.68 16.06
C ALA A 89 -0.82 -3.80 14.67
N MET A 90 -1.30 -4.99 14.32
CA MET A 90 -2.07 -5.20 13.09
C MET A 90 -3.41 -4.45 13.11
N MET A 91 -4.13 -4.52 14.23
CA MET A 91 -5.39 -3.79 14.41
C MET A 91 -5.19 -2.27 14.35
N ASP A 92 -4.12 -1.77 14.97
CA ASP A 92 -3.77 -0.35 14.93
C ASP A 92 -3.49 0.08 13.47
N ARG A 93 -2.80 -0.72 12.65
CA ARG A 93 -2.60 -0.41 11.22
C ARG A 93 -3.90 -0.37 10.42
N LEU A 94 -4.76 -1.38 10.56
CA LEU A 94 -6.07 -1.40 9.88
C LEU A 94 -6.89 -0.16 10.27
N TYR A 95 -6.89 0.21 11.55
CA TYR A 95 -7.64 1.36 12.03
C TYR A 95 -7.16 2.70 11.45
N HIS A 96 -5.84 2.87 11.30
CA HIS A 96 -5.28 4.11 10.75
C HIS A 96 -5.31 4.15 9.22
N GLU A 97 -5.14 3.00 8.54
CA GLU A 97 -5.27 2.90 7.08
C GLU A 97 -6.71 3.17 6.61
N ASP A 98 -7.73 2.75 7.38
CA ASP A 98 -9.14 3.03 7.04
C ASP A 98 -9.56 4.48 7.35
N MET A 99 -8.84 5.18 8.24
CA MET A 99 -9.09 6.59 8.60
C MET A 99 -8.38 7.60 7.67
N GLN A 100 -7.34 7.17 6.97
CA GLN A 100 -6.68 7.96 5.93
C GLN A 100 -7.27 7.57 4.57
N ASP A 101 -8.35 8.22 4.14
CA ASP A 101 -8.66 8.25 2.70
C ASP A 101 -7.51 9.01 2.03
N PRO A 102 -6.69 8.39 1.16
CA PRO A 102 -5.48 9.01 0.60
C PRO A 102 -5.79 10.11 -0.43
N ASN A 103 -6.97 10.72 -0.36
CA ASN A 103 -7.50 11.67 -1.34
C ASN A 103 -8.01 12.99 -0.72
N GLU A 104 -7.87 13.20 0.60
CA GLU A 104 -8.16 14.51 1.22
C GLU A 104 -7.00 15.52 1.05
N ASP A 105 -5.76 15.05 0.82
CA ASP A 105 -4.59 15.94 0.62
C ASP A 105 -4.41 16.45 -0.82
N ALA A 106 -5.35 16.20 -1.73
CA ALA A 106 -5.22 16.55 -3.16
C ALA A 106 -6.03 17.78 -3.60
N VAL A 107 -6.65 18.55 -2.68
CA VAL A 107 -7.52 19.70 -3.04
C VAL A 107 -7.11 21.01 -2.35
N SER A 108 -5.95 21.07 -1.71
CA SER A 108 -5.46 22.34 -1.13
C SER A 108 -4.03 22.60 -1.56
N GLU A 109 -3.84 23.10 -2.78
CA GLU A 109 -2.80 24.06 -3.16
C GLU A 109 -2.95 24.34 -4.66
N ASP A 110 -3.00 25.63 -5.02
CA ASP A 110 -3.09 26.24 -6.36
C ASP A 110 -4.48 26.67 -6.85
N ASP A 111 -5.08 27.63 -6.13
CA ASP A 111 -5.96 28.67 -6.71
C ASP A 111 -5.57 30.03 -6.07
N GLU A 112 -4.49 30.66 -6.56
CA GLU A 112 -4.26 32.11 -6.55
C GLU A 112 -3.54 32.56 -7.83
#